data_AF-A0A929K7Y7-F1
#
_entry.id   AF-A0A929K7Y7-F1
#
_cell.length_a   1.000
_cell.length_b   1.000
_cell.length_c   1.000
_cell.angle_alpha   90.00
_cell.angle_beta   90.00
_cell.angle_gamma   90.00
#
_symmetry.space_group_name_H-M   'P 1'
#
loop_
_entity.id
_entity.type
_entity.pdbx_description
1 polymer ?
#
loop_
_entity_poly.entity_id
_entity_poly.type
_entity_poly.pdbx_seq_one_letter_code
_entity_poly.pdbx_strand_id
1 'polypeptide(L)'
;MILPEGNMERFLKEKASRRAFLRRGCLFLTSFGIYPGFFDSLTKKAWAKRGALSLREAMFYKRLANNIVQCGVCFRGCILKEGERSFCRNKENIDGRLYSLVYGRPSAVHVDPIEKEPSLHMLPGTKILCFGTAGCNFRCKFCHNWHLSQRSIEEMEYTYDILPEDAVKIALKKKIPTLSFTYNEPTSFYEYVYDIARLAKKKGLRILWHSNGGMNPEPLKELLKYTDAVTIDLKGFTNKFYQDTSSAKLEPVLRTLKIIREEGRWLEIVNLHIPT
;
A
#
# COMPACT_ATOMS: atom_id res chain seq x y z
N MET A 1 -14.95 39.75 35.30
CA MET A 1 -13.90 40.51 35.99
C MET A 1 -12.85 40.85 34.95
N ILE A 2 -12.79 42.12 34.54
CA ILE A 2 -11.99 42.63 33.43
C ILE A 2 -10.52 42.59 33.84
N LEU A 3 -9.68 41.87 33.11
CA LEU A 3 -8.23 41.86 33.33
C LEU A 3 -7.61 43.07 32.60
N PRO A 4 -6.68 43.82 33.21
CA PRO A 4 -6.18 45.06 32.64
C PRO A 4 -5.27 44.79 31.44
N GLU A 5 -5.47 45.55 30.36
CA GLU A 5 -4.76 45.47 29.07
C GLU A 5 -3.24 45.76 29.13
N GLY A 6 -2.64 45.90 30.31
CA GLY A 6 -1.22 46.24 30.48
C GLY A 6 -0.25 45.07 30.60
N ASN A 7 -0.72 43.81 30.68
CA ASN A 7 0.16 42.68 31.02
C ASN A 7 0.72 41.90 29.81
N MET A 8 0.10 42.03 28.63
CA MET A 8 0.48 41.25 27.45
C MET A 8 1.71 41.83 26.73
N GLU A 9 1.85 43.16 26.69
CA GLU A 9 3.04 43.80 26.11
C GLU A 9 4.32 43.58 26.94
N ARG A 10 4.19 43.47 28.27
CA ARG A 10 5.32 43.16 29.15
C ARG A 10 5.77 41.70 28.99
N PHE A 11 4.85 40.80 28.66
CA PHE A 11 5.14 39.38 28.41
C PHE A 11 5.98 39.15 27.15
N LEU A 12 5.82 39.98 26.12
CA LEU A 12 6.53 39.84 24.84
C LEU A 12 7.91 40.51 24.82
N LYS A 13 8.23 41.39 25.78
CA LYS A 13 9.48 42.17 25.80
C LYS A 13 10.60 41.61 26.69
N GLU A 14 10.35 40.58 27.51
CA GLU A 14 11.42 39.95 28.29
C GLU A 14 12.15 38.86 27.48
N LYS A 15 13.46 39.03 27.26
CA LYS A 15 14.33 37.96 26.74
C LYS A 15 14.33 36.78 27.72
N ALA A 16 13.48 35.80 27.48
CA ALA A 16 13.41 34.58 28.27
C ALA A 16 14.70 33.76 28.08
N SER A 17 15.47 33.57 29.15
CA SER A 17 16.61 32.67 29.14
C SER A 17 16.15 31.21 28.92
N ARG A 18 17.00 30.35 28.36
CA ARG A 18 16.70 28.91 28.14
C ARG A 18 16.13 28.21 29.38
N ARG A 19 16.58 28.59 30.59
CA ARG A 19 16.04 28.07 31.86
C ARG A 19 14.62 28.56 32.15
N ALA A 20 14.29 29.81 31.82
CA ALA A 20 12.94 30.35 32.01
C ALA A 20 11.93 29.69 31.06
N PHE A 21 12.33 29.39 29.82
CA PHE A 21 11.50 28.66 28.85
C PHE A 21 11.18 27.23 29.33
N LEU A 22 12.18 26.49 29.82
CA LEU A 22 11.98 25.12 30.32
C LEU A 22 11.09 25.08 31.57
N ARG A 23 11.28 26.00 32.53
CA ARG A 23 10.39 26.09 33.71
C ARG A 23 8.95 26.46 33.34
N ARG A 24 8.77 27.39 32.41
CA ARG A 24 7.43 27.81 31.94
C ARG A 24 6.76 26.72 31.08
N GLY A 25 7.51 25.96 30.30
CA GLY A 25 7.03 24.82 29.52
C GLY A 25 6.58 23.63 30.38
N CYS A 26 7.30 23.33 31.46
CA CYS A 26 6.88 22.28 32.40
C CYS A 26 5.58 22.62 33.15
N LEU A 27 5.34 23.90 33.45
CA LEU A 27 4.09 24.35 34.08
C LEU A 27 2.86 24.30 33.14
N PHE A 28 3.08 24.36 31.82
CA PHE A 28 2.01 24.21 30.83
C PHE A 28 1.59 22.74 30.63
N LEU A 29 2.48 21.79 30.95
CA LEU A 29 2.22 20.36 30.84
C LEU A 29 1.51 19.78 32.08
N THR A 30 1.54 20.49 33.22
CA THR A 30 0.87 20.03 34.46
C THR A 30 -0.55 20.58 34.62
N SER A 31 -0.94 21.61 33.86
CA SER A 31 -2.29 22.19 33.90
C SER A 31 -3.27 21.56 32.90
N PHE A 32 -2.78 20.87 31.87
CA PHE A 32 -3.58 19.93 31.08
C PHE A 32 -3.28 18.53 31.59
N GLY A 33 -4.01 18.10 32.62
CA GLY A 33 -4.08 16.69 32.96
C GLY A 33 -4.34 15.90 31.68
N ILE A 34 -3.41 15.03 31.32
CA ILE A 34 -3.54 14.15 30.16
C ILE A 34 -4.69 13.20 30.50
N TYR A 35 -5.91 13.60 30.15
CA TYR A 35 -7.07 12.73 30.18
C TYR A 35 -6.72 11.57 29.25
N PRO A 36 -6.69 10.31 29.73
CA PRO A 36 -6.36 9.16 28.89
C PRO A 36 -7.26 9.07 27.65
N GLY A 37 -8.49 9.59 27.75
CA GLY A 37 -9.46 9.66 26.67
C GLY A 37 -9.32 10.84 25.69
N PHE A 38 -8.47 11.84 25.96
CA PHE A 38 -8.30 12.97 25.03
C PHE A 38 -7.50 12.57 23.80
N PHE A 39 -6.42 11.80 23.98
CA PHE A 39 -5.68 11.21 22.86
C PHE A 39 -6.51 10.17 22.11
N ASP A 40 -7.25 9.32 22.82
CA ASP A 40 -8.14 8.32 22.21
C ASP A 40 -9.32 8.97 21.45
N SER A 41 -9.83 10.10 21.94
CA SER A 41 -10.85 10.90 21.23
C SER A 41 -10.27 11.59 19.99
N LEU A 42 -9.03 12.07 20.05
CA LEU A 42 -8.35 12.71 18.92
C LEU A 42 -8.00 11.71 17.82
N THR A 43 -7.54 10.50 18.17
CA THR A 43 -7.28 9.43 17.20
C THR A 43 -8.58 8.95 16.54
N LYS A 44 -9.64 8.71 17.33
CA LYS A 44 -10.97 8.33 16.82
C LYS A 44 -11.62 9.42 15.94
N LYS A 45 -11.49 10.70 16.30
CA LYS A 45 -12.00 11.83 15.49
C LYS A 45 -11.16 12.05 14.22
N ALA A 46 -9.84 11.89 14.28
CA ALA A 46 -9.00 11.91 13.09
C ALA A 46 -9.33 10.75 12.13
N TRP A 47 -9.74 9.60 12.69
CA TRP A 47 -10.23 8.43 11.97
C TRP A 47 -11.59 8.64 11.31
N ALA A 48 -12.57 9.20 12.02
CA ALA A 48 -13.88 9.53 11.46
C ALA A 48 -13.79 10.53 10.30
N LYS A 49 -12.72 11.33 10.25
CA LYS A 49 -12.42 12.28 9.17
C LYS A 49 -11.69 11.65 7.97
N ARG A 50 -11.01 10.51 8.15
CA ARG A 50 -10.47 9.66 7.07
C ARG A 50 -11.65 8.86 6.51
N GLY A 51 -12.32 9.42 5.51
CA GLY A 51 -13.64 8.97 5.02
C GLY A 51 -13.86 7.45 5.03
N ALA A 52 -15.04 7.04 5.52
CA ALA A 52 -15.49 5.65 5.68
C ALA A 52 -15.47 4.79 4.40
N LEU A 53 -15.12 5.35 3.24
CA LEU A 53 -15.10 4.68 1.95
C LEU A 53 -13.85 3.80 1.72
N SER A 54 -12.76 3.98 2.47
CA SER A 54 -11.47 3.33 2.17
C SER A 54 -10.98 2.27 3.15
N LEU A 55 -11.76 1.97 4.20
CA LEU A 55 -11.33 1.07 5.26
C LEU A 55 -11.82 -0.34 4.99
N ARG A 56 -10.95 -1.14 4.37
CA ARG A 56 -11.19 -2.56 4.09
C ARG A 56 -10.38 -3.41 5.05
N GLU A 57 -11.03 -4.25 5.85
CA GLU A 57 -10.30 -5.24 6.68
C GLU A 57 -9.43 -6.12 5.77
N ALA A 58 -8.17 -6.27 6.14
CA ALA A 58 -7.18 -6.98 5.36
C ALA A 58 -7.46 -8.48 5.35
N MET A 59 -7.12 -9.13 4.24
CA MET A 59 -7.12 -10.57 4.13
C MET A 59 -5.78 -11.16 4.59
N PHE A 60 -5.75 -12.45 4.91
CA PHE A 60 -4.53 -13.20 5.22
C PHE A 60 -3.69 -12.60 6.35
N TYR A 61 -4.30 -12.39 7.52
CA TYR A 61 -3.58 -12.00 8.72
C TYR A 61 -4.03 -12.83 9.93
N LYS A 62 -3.15 -12.91 10.93
CA LYS A 62 -3.43 -13.57 12.21
C LYS A 62 -3.57 -12.52 13.29
N ARG A 63 -4.56 -12.70 14.18
CA ARG A 63 -4.63 -11.96 15.44
C ARG A 63 -3.78 -12.70 16.47
N LEU A 64 -2.94 -11.94 17.18
CA LEU A 64 -2.08 -12.41 18.26
C LEU A 64 -2.60 -11.80 19.58
N ALA A 65 -1.90 -12.07 20.69
CA ALA A 65 -2.24 -11.47 21.98
C ALA A 65 -2.04 -9.94 22.01
N ASN A 66 -2.72 -9.26 22.94
CA ASN A 66 -2.54 -7.83 23.22
C ASN A 66 -2.76 -6.89 22.02
N ASN A 67 -3.83 -7.14 21.24
CA ASN A 67 -4.15 -6.39 20.02
C ASN A 67 -3.00 -6.35 18.99
N ILE A 68 -2.11 -7.34 18.99
CA ILE A 68 -1.07 -7.48 17.98
C ILE A 68 -1.63 -8.28 16.80
N VAL A 69 -1.26 -7.90 15.59
CA VAL A 69 -1.61 -8.65 14.36
C VAL A 69 -0.36 -9.00 13.57
N GLN A 70 -0.42 -10.10 12.82
CA GLN A 70 0.62 -10.50 11.88
C GLN A 70 0.07 -10.58 10.46
N CYS A 71 0.58 -9.74 9.57
CA CYS A 71 0.25 -9.74 8.15
C CYS A 71 0.91 -10.93 7.44
N GLY A 72 0.11 -11.74 6.75
CA GLY A 72 0.53 -12.92 5.98
C GLY A 72 0.52 -12.72 4.47
N VAL A 73 0.26 -11.51 3.96
CA VAL A 73 0.11 -11.26 2.51
C VAL A 73 1.42 -11.43 1.72
N CYS A 74 2.57 -11.06 2.29
CA CYS A 74 3.87 -11.11 1.62
C CYS A 74 4.99 -11.62 2.52
N PHE A 75 6.16 -11.88 1.91
CA PHE A 75 7.34 -12.42 2.57
C PHE A 75 7.85 -11.62 3.79
N ARG A 76 7.40 -10.37 3.97
CA ARG A 76 7.77 -9.53 5.12
C ARG A 76 7.21 -10.02 6.44
N GLY A 77 6.03 -10.65 6.44
CA GLY A 77 5.41 -11.19 7.66
C GLY A 77 5.24 -10.17 8.79
N CYS A 78 4.91 -8.91 8.48
CA CYS A 78 4.91 -7.79 9.44
C CYS A 78 4.07 -8.12 10.68
N ILE A 79 4.67 -8.01 11.88
CA ILE A 79 3.99 -8.07 13.17
C ILE A 79 3.79 -6.62 13.62
N LEU A 80 2.54 -6.25 13.90
CA LEU A 80 2.11 -4.87 14.12
C LEU A 80 1.35 -4.77 15.43
N LYS A 81 1.79 -3.89 16.32
CA LYS A 81 1.04 -3.47 17.51
C LYS A 81 -0.07 -2.50 17.10
N GLU A 82 -0.96 -2.20 18.05
CA GLU A 82 -2.01 -1.20 17.87
C GLU A 82 -1.44 0.12 17.32
N GLY A 83 -2.04 0.64 16.24
CA GLY A 83 -1.62 1.87 15.56
C GLY A 83 -0.37 1.76 14.68
N GLU A 84 0.32 0.62 14.65
CA GLU A 84 1.50 0.43 13.79
C GLU A 84 1.10 0.17 12.31
N ARG A 85 1.95 0.65 11.41
CA ARG A 85 1.82 0.45 9.96
C ARG A 85 2.78 -0.61 9.43
N SER A 86 2.31 -1.34 8.42
CA SER A 86 3.10 -2.33 7.68
C SER A 86 4.26 -1.68 6.92
N PHE A 87 5.26 -2.50 6.56
CA PHE A 87 6.42 -2.04 5.79
C PHE A 87 6.04 -1.39 4.45
N CYS A 88 4.97 -1.85 3.80
CA CYS A 88 4.48 -1.25 2.56
C CYS A 88 3.69 0.05 2.79
N ARG A 89 3.47 0.46 4.04
CA ARG A 89 2.70 1.65 4.45
C ARG A 89 1.20 1.61 4.13
N ASN A 90 0.70 0.50 3.59
CA ASN A 90 -0.69 0.39 3.14
C ASN A 90 -1.59 -0.38 4.10
N LYS A 91 -1.06 -0.90 5.22
CA LYS A 91 -1.87 -1.59 6.22
C LYS A 91 -1.58 -1.06 7.60
N GLU A 92 -2.62 -0.88 8.41
CA GLU A 92 -2.54 -0.36 9.78
C GLU A 92 -3.34 -1.28 10.68
N ASN A 93 -2.84 -1.52 11.90
CA ASN A 93 -3.57 -2.27 12.91
C ASN A 93 -4.44 -1.34 13.74
N ILE A 94 -5.74 -1.58 13.74
CA ILE A 94 -6.74 -0.80 14.49
C ILE A 94 -7.61 -1.76 15.27
N ASP A 95 -7.63 -1.58 16.59
CA ASP A 95 -8.38 -2.38 17.55
C ASP A 95 -8.14 -3.89 17.36
N GLY A 96 -6.87 -4.27 17.21
CA GLY A 96 -6.46 -5.66 16.98
C GLY A 96 -6.90 -6.26 15.64
N ARG A 97 -7.26 -5.43 14.65
CA ARG A 97 -7.61 -5.84 13.28
C ARG A 97 -6.76 -5.09 12.27
N LEU A 98 -6.32 -5.80 11.24
CA LEU A 98 -5.51 -5.19 10.18
C LEU A 98 -6.42 -4.61 9.09
N TYR A 99 -6.23 -3.36 8.70
CA TYR A 99 -6.99 -2.69 7.64
C TYR A 99 -6.08 -2.22 6.50
N SER A 100 -6.58 -2.28 5.27
CA SER A 100 -5.99 -1.62 4.11
C SER A 100 -6.34 -0.13 4.10
N LEU A 101 -5.35 0.70 3.86
CA LEU A 101 -5.49 2.17 3.80
C LEU A 101 -5.69 2.72 2.38
N VAL A 102 -5.49 1.87 1.37
CA VAL A 102 -5.46 2.25 -0.06
C VAL A 102 -6.61 1.64 -0.86
N TYR A 103 -7.57 0.98 -0.20
CA TYR A 103 -8.69 0.34 -0.87
C TYR A 103 -9.58 1.39 -1.55
N GLY A 104 -9.84 1.19 -2.85
CA GLY A 104 -10.62 2.14 -3.65
C GLY A 104 -9.92 3.46 -3.95
N ARG A 105 -8.61 3.56 -3.64
CA ARG A 105 -7.85 4.81 -3.73
C ARG A 105 -6.57 4.68 -4.59
N PRO A 106 -6.69 4.31 -5.87
CA PRO A 106 -5.53 4.27 -6.75
C PRO A 106 -4.93 5.66 -6.92
N SER A 107 -3.61 5.72 -7.03
CA SER A 107 -2.86 6.95 -7.29
C SER A 107 -2.28 6.97 -8.71
N ALA A 108 -2.43 5.90 -9.47
CA ALA A 108 -2.11 5.83 -10.88
C ALA A 108 -3.19 5.01 -11.60
N VAL A 109 -3.77 5.58 -12.66
CA VAL A 109 -4.81 4.93 -13.47
C VAL A 109 -4.58 5.32 -14.92
N HIS A 110 -4.22 4.35 -15.76
CA HIS A 110 -3.94 4.61 -17.17
C HIS A 110 -4.57 3.56 -18.07
N VAL A 111 -4.85 3.97 -19.30
CA VAL A 111 -5.16 3.05 -20.40
C VAL A 111 -3.90 2.96 -21.25
N ASP A 112 -3.23 1.82 -21.16
CA ASP A 112 -1.96 1.58 -21.82
C ASP A 112 -2.11 0.48 -22.90
N PRO A 113 -1.20 0.40 -23.88
CA PRO A 113 -1.05 -0.81 -24.67
C PRO A 113 -0.44 -1.92 -23.80
N ILE A 114 -0.81 -3.18 -24.03
CA ILE A 114 -0.30 -4.30 -23.21
C ILE A 114 1.24 -4.41 -23.24
N GLU A 115 1.87 -3.99 -24.33
CA GLU A 115 3.31 -4.01 -24.51
C GLU A 115 4.05 -3.08 -23.56
N LYS A 116 3.38 -2.04 -23.03
CA LYS A 116 3.93 -1.17 -22.00
C LYS A 116 3.94 -1.85 -20.62
N GLU A 117 3.04 -2.81 -20.40
CA GLU A 117 2.93 -3.63 -19.18
C GLU A 117 3.71 -4.93 -19.33
N PRO A 118 5.05 -4.90 -19.47
CA PRO A 118 5.90 -5.85 -20.21
C PRO A 118 5.38 -7.30 -20.32
N SER A 119 4.30 -7.48 -21.09
CA SER A 119 3.51 -8.71 -21.22
C SER A 119 3.28 -8.94 -22.71
N LEU A 120 4.38 -9.23 -23.40
CA LEU A 120 4.48 -9.10 -24.85
C LEU A 120 3.64 -10.14 -25.59
N HIS A 121 3.49 -11.34 -25.03
CA HIS A 121 2.88 -12.48 -25.74
C HIS A 121 1.47 -12.83 -25.25
N MET A 122 0.94 -12.08 -24.27
CA MET A 122 -0.36 -12.38 -23.68
C MET A 122 -1.53 -11.99 -24.59
N LEU A 123 -1.63 -10.70 -24.97
CA LEU A 123 -2.71 -10.17 -25.82
C LEU A 123 -2.20 -9.02 -26.72
N PRO A 124 -1.26 -9.28 -27.64
CA PRO A 124 -0.61 -8.24 -28.44
C PRO A 124 -1.61 -7.29 -29.13
N GLY A 125 -1.30 -6.00 -29.13
CA GLY A 125 -2.09 -4.93 -29.76
C GLY A 125 -3.35 -4.52 -29.01
N THR A 126 -3.63 -5.10 -27.84
CA THR A 126 -4.82 -4.77 -27.05
C THR A 126 -4.56 -3.65 -26.03
N LYS A 127 -5.64 -2.93 -25.68
CA LYS A 127 -5.62 -1.96 -24.58
C LYS A 127 -5.79 -2.66 -23.24
N ILE A 128 -5.17 -2.10 -22.21
CA ILE A 128 -5.25 -2.57 -20.83
C ILE A 128 -5.52 -1.39 -19.88
N LEU A 129 -6.40 -1.59 -18.90
CA LEU A 129 -6.69 -0.59 -17.87
C LEU A 129 -5.86 -0.90 -16.62
N CYS A 130 -4.86 -0.07 -16.36
CA CYS A 130 -3.85 -0.29 -15.35
C CYS A 130 -4.11 0.54 -14.09
N PHE A 131 -3.88 -0.08 -12.93
CA PHE A 131 -4.00 0.56 -11.62
C PHE A 131 -2.73 0.40 -10.80
N GLY A 132 -2.34 1.47 -10.11
CA GLY A 132 -1.33 1.47 -9.05
C GLY A 132 -1.76 2.33 -7.88
N THR A 133 -1.18 2.06 -6.72
CA THR A 133 -1.45 2.79 -5.46
C THR A 133 -0.16 3.37 -4.89
N ALA A 134 -0.23 4.00 -3.71
CA ALA A 134 0.94 4.26 -2.90
C ALA A 134 1.56 2.94 -2.39
N GLY A 135 2.83 2.99 -1.99
CA GLY A 135 3.48 1.94 -1.21
C GLY A 135 3.92 0.70 -2.01
N CYS A 136 4.88 -0.05 -1.46
CA CYS A 136 5.39 -1.29 -2.04
C CYS A 136 6.07 -2.14 -0.95
N ASN A 137 6.14 -3.45 -1.11
CA ASN A 137 6.83 -4.35 -0.16
C ASN A 137 8.35 -4.48 -0.42
N PHE A 138 8.86 -3.89 -1.50
CA PHE A 138 10.29 -3.78 -1.86
C PHE A 138 10.78 -2.32 -1.74
N ARG A 139 12.10 -2.11 -1.70
CA ARG A 139 12.75 -0.78 -1.76
C ARG A 139 13.91 -0.81 -2.76
N CYS A 140 13.56 -0.89 -4.06
CA CYS A 140 14.54 -0.94 -5.13
C CYS A 140 15.26 0.41 -5.28
N LYS A 141 16.60 0.41 -5.28
CA LYS A 141 17.43 1.59 -5.55
C LYS A 141 17.23 2.14 -6.97
N PHE A 142 16.87 1.26 -7.91
CA PHE A 142 16.58 1.57 -9.32
C PHE A 142 15.08 1.72 -9.61
N CYS A 143 14.24 1.96 -8.59
CA CYS A 143 12.80 2.02 -8.79
C CYS A 143 12.40 3.22 -9.67
N HIS A 144 11.86 2.96 -10.86
CA HIS A 144 11.34 4.01 -11.74
C HIS A 144 10.11 4.72 -11.11
N ASN A 145 9.21 3.93 -10.53
CA ASN A 145 7.99 4.43 -9.89
C ASN A 145 8.19 4.74 -8.39
N TRP A 146 9.36 5.24 -8.01
CA TRP A 146 9.69 5.52 -6.60
C TRP A 146 8.75 6.56 -5.98
N HIS A 147 8.27 7.50 -6.79
CA HIS A 147 7.38 8.60 -6.39
C HIS A 147 6.02 8.12 -5.88
N LEU A 148 5.56 6.92 -6.23
CA LEU A 148 4.35 6.30 -5.67
C LEU A 148 4.69 5.09 -4.76
N SER A 149 5.63 4.23 -5.17
CA SER A 149 5.94 2.98 -4.45
C SER A 149 6.66 3.18 -3.12
N GLN A 150 7.34 4.32 -2.92
CA GLN A 150 8.08 4.64 -1.70
C GLN A 150 7.42 5.75 -0.87
N ARG A 151 6.17 6.09 -1.19
CA ARG A 151 5.33 7.03 -0.44
C ARG A 151 4.18 6.29 0.25
N SER A 152 3.67 6.86 1.33
CA SER A 152 2.38 6.53 1.93
C SER A 152 1.26 7.21 1.16
N ILE A 153 0.02 6.76 1.37
CA ILE A 153 -1.13 7.33 0.69
C ILE A 153 -1.35 8.81 1.04
N GLU A 154 -0.98 9.23 2.26
CA GLU A 154 -1.07 10.62 2.70
C GLU A 154 -0.01 11.54 2.08
N GLU A 155 1.09 10.97 1.57
CA GLU A 155 2.16 11.70 0.86
C GLU A 155 1.92 11.78 -0.66
N MET A 156 0.82 11.19 -1.15
CA MET A 156 0.47 11.26 -2.56
C MET A 156 -0.13 12.62 -2.90
N GLU A 157 0.30 13.19 -4.02
CA GLU A 157 -0.22 14.46 -4.53
C GLU A 157 -1.66 14.33 -5.03
N TYR A 158 -2.00 13.16 -5.58
CA TYR A 158 -3.33 12.86 -6.08
C TYR A 158 -3.69 11.39 -5.83
N THR A 159 -4.96 11.17 -5.50
CA THR A 159 -5.60 9.84 -5.43
C THR A 159 -6.97 9.94 -6.07
N TYR A 160 -7.40 8.90 -6.77
CA TYR A 160 -8.75 8.80 -7.31
C TYR A 160 -9.64 8.03 -6.34
N ASP A 161 -10.95 8.28 -6.35
CA ASP A 161 -11.93 7.44 -5.68
C ASP A 161 -12.57 6.51 -6.70
N ILE A 162 -12.04 5.29 -6.81
CA ILE A 162 -12.51 4.26 -7.75
C ILE A 162 -12.72 2.98 -6.97
N LEU A 163 -13.97 2.63 -6.71
CA LEU A 163 -14.30 1.35 -6.09
C LEU A 163 -14.11 0.20 -7.08
N PRO A 164 -13.97 -1.06 -6.62
CA PRO A 164 -13.81 -2.21 -7.50
C PRO A 164 -14.86 -2.33 -8.61
N GLU A 165 -16.12 -2.04 -8.30
CA GLU A 165 -17.22 -2.05 -9.25
C GLU A 165 -17.05 -0.97 -10.31
N ASP A 166 -16.53 0.18 -9.95
CA ASP A 166 -16.32 1.30 -10.86
C ASP A 166 -15.15 1.02 -11.81
N ALA A 167 -14.07 0.40 -11.33
CA ALA A 167 -12.98 -0.08 -12.20
C ALA A 167 -13.50 -1.00 -13.31
N VAL A 168 -14.38 -1.95 -12.96
CA VAL A 168 -15.02 -2.87 -13.93
C VAL A 168 -15.96 -2.12 -14.87
N LYS A 169 -16.79 -1.20 -14.36
CA LYS A 169 -17.66 -0.36 -15.21
C LYS A 169 -16.87 0.48 -16.20
N ILE A 170 -15.74 1.07 -15.78
CA ILE A 170 -14.87 1.87 -16.64
C ILE A 170 -14.33 1.02 -17.79
N ALA A 171 -13.82 -0.18 -17.50
CA ALA A 171 -13.32 -1.10 -18.52
C ALA A 171 -14.40 -1.46 -19.54
N LEU A 172 -15.60 -1.85 -19.07
CA LEU A 172 -16.74 -2.17 -19.94
C LEU A 172 -17.17 -0.98 -20.81
N LYS A 173 -17.35 0.20 -20.21
CA LYS A 173 -17.76 1.42 -20.91
C LYS A 173 -16.76 1.83 -21.99
N LYS A 174 -15.46 1.67 -21.71
CA LYS A 174 -14.37 1.98 -22.65
C LYS A 174 -14.05 0.83 -23.61
N LYS A 175 -14.76 -0.30 -23.53
CA LYS A 175 -14.51 -1.52 -24.31
C LYS A 175 -13.05 -2.01 -24.19
N ILE A 176 -12.48 -1.89 -22.99
CA ILE A 176 -11.14 -2.39 -22.68
C ILE A 176 -11.28 -3.83 -22.19
N PRO A 177 -10.68 -4.82 -22.84
CA PRO A 177 -10.89 -6.24 -22.53
C PRO A 177 -10.18 -6.71 -21.25
N THR A 178 -9.22 -5.92 -20.75
CA THR A 178 -8.27 -6.36 -19.73
C THR A 178 -8.01 -5.29 -18.66
N LEU A 179 -7.94 -5.70 -17.39
CA LEU A 179 -7.49 -4.88 -16.28
C LEU A 179 -6.15 -5.41 -15.76
N SER A 180 -5.26 -4.50 -15.36
CA SER A 180 -3.96 -4.82 -14.77
C SER A 180 -3.67 -4.06 -13.48
N PHE A 181 -2.86 -4.66 -12.63
CA PHE A 181 -2.36 -4.09 -11.39
C PHE A 181 -0.84 -4.03 -11.43
N THR A 182 -0.28 -2.83 -11.33
CA THR A 182 1.09 -2.51 -11.77
C THR A 182 1.60 -1.21 -11.13
N TYR A 183 2.68 -0.66 -11.66
CA TYR A 183 3.43 0.54 -11.25
C TYR A 183 4.16 0.40 -9.91
N ASN A 184 3.49 -0.04 -8.85
CA ASN A 184 4.11 -0.40 -7.58
C ASN A 184 4.16 -1.91 -7.38
N GLU A 185 3.21 -2.47 -6.64
CA GLU A 185 3.17 -3.88 -6.31
C GLU A 185 1.75 -4.28 -5.90
N PRO A 186 1.05 -5.13 -6.68
CA PRO A 186 -0.31 -5.58 -6.37
C PRO A 186 -0.45 -6.25 -5.00
N THR A 187 0.59 -6.92 -4.52
CA THR A 187 0.63 -7.50 -3.16
C THR A 187 0.39 -6.45 -2.06
N SER A 188 0.76 -5.19 -2.31
CA SER A 188 0.63 -4.11 -1.31
C SER A 188 -0.79 -3.53 -1.19
N PHE A 189 -1.65 -3.79 -2.17
CA PHE A 189 -3.07 -3.39 -2.19
C PHE A 189 -3.99 -4.57 -2.54
N TYR A 190 -3.61 -5.75 -2.01
CA TYR A 190 -4.18 -7.06 -2.33
C TYR A 190 -5.72 -7.10 -2.35
N GLU A 191 -6.40 -6.53 -1.35
CA GLU A 191 -7.86 -6.60 -1.24
C GLU A 191 -8.55 -5.89 -2.41
N TYR A 192 -7.96 -4.77 -2.88
CA TYR A 192 -8.49 -4.01 -4.01
C TYR A 192 -8.29 -4.79 -5.32
N VAL A 193 -7.12 -5.40 -5.50
CA VAL A 193 -6.81 -6.31 -6.61
C VAL A 193 -7.78 -7.48 -6.65
N TYR A 194 -7.96 -8.16 -5.51
CA TYR A 194 -8.80 -9.34 -5.39
C TYR A 194 -10.27 -9.06 -5.72
N ASP A 195 -10.84 -8.00 -5.15
CA ASP A 195 -12.24 -7.65 -5.39
C ASP A 195 -12.48 -7.22 -6.84
N ILE A 196 -11.58 -6.43 -7.46
CA ILE A 196 -11.66 -6.10 -8.89
C ILE A 196 -11.57 -7.37 -9.73
N ALA A 197 -10.60 -8.23 -9.46
CA ALA A 197 -10.38 -9.44 -10.26
C ALA A 197 -11.64 -10.33 -10.26
N ARG A 198 -12.20 -10.60 -9.07
CA ARG A 198 -13.43 -11.40 -8.94
C ARG A 198 -14.61 -10.79 -9.68
N LEU A 199 -14.78 -9.47 -9.62
CA LEU A 199 -15.88 -8.77 -10.32
C LEU A 199 -15.68 -8.77 -11.84
N ALA A 200 -14.46 -8.52 -12.30
CA ALA A 200 -14.10 -8.50 -13.71
C ALA A 200 -14.33 -9.86 -14.39
N LYS A 201 -13.93 -10.96 -13.74
CA LYS A 201 -14.14 -12.32 -14.27
C LYS A 201 -15.62 -12.64 -14.48
N LYS A 202 -16.51 -12.18 -13.59
CA LYS A 202 -17.98 -12.34 -13.77
C LYS A 202 -18.54 -11.59 -14.98
N LYS A 203 -17.78 -10.64 -15.54
CA LYS A 203 -18.16 -9.82 -16.70
C LYS A 203 -17.39 -10.20 -17.97
N GLY A 204 -16.64 -11.31 -17.95
CA GLY A 204 -15.86 -11.78 -19.10
C GLY A 204 -14.62 -10.95 -19.41
N LEU A 205 -14.19 -10.09 -18.47
CA LEU A 205 -12.95 -9.33 -18.60
C LEU A 205 -11.76 -10.19 -18.18
N ARG A 206 -10.59 -9.89 -18.75
CA ARG A 206 -9.32 -10.55 -18.40
C ARG A 206 -8.60 -9.79 -17.29
N ILE A 207 -7.87 -10.53 -16.46
CA ILE A 207 -7.08 -10.00 -15.36
C ILE A 207 -5.62 -10.37 -15.54
N LEU A 208 -4.80 -9.33 -15.60
CA LEU A 208 -3.35 -9.39 -15.61
C LEU A 208 -2.78 -8.68 -14.39
N TRP A 209 -1.52 -8.94 -14.07
CA TRP A 209 -0.78 -8.11 -13.12
C TRP A 209 0.73 -8.27 -13.29
N HIS A 210 1.45 -7.18 -12.99
CA HIS A 210 2.91 -7.10 -13.01
C HIS A 210 3.42 -6.95 -11.57
N SER A 211 4.31 -7.83 -11.13
CA SER A 211 4.74 -7.91 -9.73
C SER A 211 6.23 -8.21 -9.56
N ASN A 212 6.75 -7.83 -8.41
CA ASN A 212 8.07 -8.21 -7.94
C ASN A 212 8.15 -9.65 -7.39
N GLY A 213 7.03 -10.38 -7.32
CA GLY A 213 6.98 -11.78 -6.91
C GLY A 213 7.09 -12.02 -5.40
N GLY A 214 6.92 -11.00 -4.56
CA GLY A 214 7.04 -11.10 -3.11
C GLY A 214 5.84 -11.69 -2.34
N MET A 215 4.79 -12.16 -3.03
CA MET A 215 3.57 -12.66 -2.39
C MET A 215 3.81 -13.99 -1.67
N ASN A 216 3.07 -14.23 -0.57
CA ASN A 216 3.10 -15.54 0.10
C ASN A 216 2.22 -16.57 -0.65
N PRO A 217 2.46 -17.88 -0.47
CA PRO A 217 1.77 -18.92 -1.25
C PRO A 217 0.25 -18.89 -1.18
N GLU A 218 -0.32 -18.76 0.01
CA GLU A 218 -1.77 -18.77 0.23
C GLU A 218 -2.50 -17.61 -0.48
N PRO A 219 -2.15 -16.32 -0.24
CA PRO A 219 -2.76 -15.20 -0.95
C PRO A 219 -2.51 -15.27 -2.46
N LEU A 220 -1.35 -15.76 -2.89
CA LEU A 220 -1.01 -15.95 -4.31
C LEU A 220 -1.98 -16.92 -4.98
N LYS A 221 -2.11 -18.14 -4.44
CA LYS A 221 -3.02 -19.15 -4.99
C LYS A 221 -4.47 -18.67 -5.04
N GLU A 222 -4.91 -17.96 -4.00
CA GLU A 222 -6.27 -17.42 -3.97
C GLU A 222 -6.50 -16.35 -5.05
N LEU A 223 -5.51 -15.48 -5.32
CA LEU A 223 -5.62 -14.49 -6.40
C LEU A 223 -5.50 -15.13 -7.80
N LEU A 224 -4.69 -16.17 -7.96
CA LEU A 224 -4.48 -16.85 -9.24
C LEU A 224 -5.78 -17.48 -9.79
N LYS A 225 -6.75 -17.82 -8.93
CA LYS A 225 -8.09 -18.30 -9.33
C LYS A 225 -8.82 -17.32 -10.26
N TYR A 226 -8.52 -16.03 -10.15
CA TYR A 226 -9.15 -14.96 -10.93
C TYR A 226 -8.19 -14.30 -11.92
N THR A 227 -7.02 -14.90 -12.13
CA THR A 227 -5.95 -14.35 -12.96
C THR A 227 -5.86 -15.12 -14.28
N ASP A 228 -5.74 -14.39 -15.39
CA ASP A 228 -5.47 -14.98 -16.70
C ASP A 228 -3.97 -15.08 -16.94
N ALA A 229 -3.20 -14.05 -16.55
CA ALA A 229 -1.77 -14.02 -16.78
C ALA A 229 -1.01 -13.10 -15.82
N VAL A 230 0.28 -13.38 -15.60
CA VAL A 230 1.15 -12.66 -14.66
C VAL A 230 2.51 -12.39 -15.29
N THR A 231 3.04 -11.20 -15.03
CA THR A 231 4.43 -10.86 -15.33
C THR A 231 5.19 -10.67 -14.02
N ILE A 232 6.31 -11.37 -13.86
CA ILE A 232 7.15 -11.30 -12.66
C ILE A 232 8.52 -10.72 -13.00
N ASP A 233 8.94 -9.70 -12.26
CA ASP A 233 10.30 -9.17 -12.33
C ASP A 233 11.28 -10.08 -11.56
N LEU A 234 12.08 -10.85 -12.29
CA LEU A 234 13.26 -11.51 -11.74
C LEU A 234 14.43 -10.53 -11.78
N LYS A 235 14.56 -9.73 -10.72
CA LYS A 235 15.45 -8.56 -10.69
C LYS A 235 16.94 -8.90 -10.60
N GLY A 236 17.28 -10.16 -10.38
CA GLY A 236 18.65 -10.66 -10.25
C GLY A 236 18.68 -12.14 -9.87
N PHE A 237 19.88 -12.70 -9.75
CA PHE A 237 20.07 -14.15 -9.55
C PHE A 237 20.75 -14.51 -8.23
N THR A 238 21.07 -13.52 -7.39
CA THR A 238 21.69 -13.77 -6.08
C THR A 238 20.89 -13.11 -4.97
N ASN A 239 20.84 -13.75 -3.80
CA ASN A 239 20.17 -13.16 -2.64
C ASN A 239 20.88 -11.86 -2.17
N LYS A 240 22.21 -11.77 -2.35
CA LYS A 240 22.99 -10.55 -2.07
C LYS A 240 22.46 -9.35 -2.87
N PHE A 241 22.21 -9.52 -4.17
CA PHE A 241 21.63 -8.46 -5.00
C PHE A 241 20.26 -7.99 -4.47
N TYR A 242 19.39 -8.93 -4.10
CA TYR A 242 18.06 -8.60 -3.56
C TYR A 242 18.15 -7.82 -2.24
N GLN A 243 19.06 -8.22 -1.36
CA GLN A 243 19.27 -7.53 -0.07
C GLN A 243 19.83 -6.12 -0.28
N ASP A 244 20.91 -6.00 -1.05
CA ASP A 244 21.66 -4.75 -1.21
C ASP A 244 20.93 -3.71 -2.07
N THR A 245 20.17 -4.18 -3.07
CA THR A 245 19.59 -3.30 -4.10
C THR A 245 18.08 -3.16 -3.97
N SER A 246 17.37 -4.14 -3.41
CA SER A 246 15.90 -4.15 -3.30
C SER A 246 15.35 -4.25 -1.88
N SER A 247 16.23 -4.38 -0.88
CA SER A 247 15.90 -4.70 0.52
C SER A 247 15.00 -5.93 0.63
N ALA A 248 15.13 -6.90 -0.26
CA ALA A 248 14.23 -8.05 -0.42
C ALA A 248 14.99 -9.39 -0.34
N LYS A 249 14.31 -10.49 -0.69
CA LYS A 249 14.89 -11.83 -0.74
C LYS A 249 14.59 -12.46 -2.11
N LEU A 250 15.52 -13.27 -2.62
CA LEU A 250 15.35 -13.98 -3.89
C LEU A 250 14.36 -15.15 -3.76
N GLU A 251 14.42 -15.90 -2.66
CA GLU A 251 13.60 -17.11 -2.46
C GLU A 251 12.10 -16.88 -2.67
N PRO A 252 11.46 -15.81 -2.13
CA PRO A 252 10.05 -15.55 -2.36
C PRO A 252 9.68 -15.40 -3.84
N VAL A 253 10.55 -14.78 -4.62
CA VAL A 253 10.33 -14.57 -6.06
C VAL A 253 10.38 -15.90 -6.80
N LEU A 254 11.40 -16.72 -6.53
CA LEU A 254 11.54 -18.05 -7.14
C LEU A 254 10.36 -18.96 -6.79
N ARG A 255 9.88 -18.89 -5.54
CA ARG A 255 8.68 -19.62 -5.11
C ARG A 255 7.44 -19.15 -5.85
N THR A 256 7.24 -17.85 -5.99
CA THR A 256 6.11 -17.29 -6.74
C THR A 256 6.11 -17.76 -8.19
N LEU A 257 7.26 -17.74 -8.87
CA LEU A 257 7.40 -18.23 -10.24
C LEU A 257 6.96 -19.69 -10.38
N LYS A 258 7.40 -20.57 -9.45
CA LYS A 258 7.02 -21.98 -9.43
C LYS A 258 5.51 -22.16 -9.23
N ILE A 259 4.93 -21.48 -8.24
CA ILE A 259 3.50 -21.57 -7.94
C ILE A 259 2.66 -21.13 -9.15
N ILE A 260 3.00 -20.01 -9.80
CA ILE A 260 2.24 -19.54 -10.97
C ILE A 260 2.25 -20.58 -12.09
N ARG A 261 3.41 -21.22 -12.33
CA ARG A 261 3.56 -22.29 -13.32
C ARG A 261 2.75 -23.54 -12.94
N GLU A 262 2.78 -23.95 -11.67
CA GLU A 262 2.03 -25.09 -11.14
C GLU A 262 0.51 -24.88 -11.22
N GLU A 263 0.03 -23.66 -10.97
CA GLU A 263 -1.40 -23.28 -11.07
C GLU A 263 -1.87 -23.06 -12.52
N GLY A 264 -1.00 -23.33 -13.50
CA GLY A 264 -1.31 -23.31 -14.94
C GLY A 264 -1.65 -21.92 -15.50
N ARG A 265 -1.20 -20.85 -14.85
CA ARG A 265 -1.41 -19.48 -15.34
C ARG A 265 -0.32 -19.09 -16.34
N TRP A 266 -0.66 -18.22 -17.29
CA TRP A 266 0.33 -17.68 -18.21
C TRP A 266 1.32 -16.82 -17.43
N LEU A 267 2.62 -17.06 -17.64
CA LEU A 267 3.70 -16.42 -16.90
C LEU A 267 4.72 -15.86 -17.89
N GLU A 268 4.98 -14.56 -17.78
CA GLU A 268 6.15 -13.92 -18.37
C GLU A 268 7.13 -13.47 -17.28
N ILE A 269 8.42 -13.47 -17.61
CA ILE A 269 9.49 -13.10 -16.68
C ILE A 269 10.25 -11.94 -17.29
N VAL A 270 10.38 -10.85 -16.55
CA VAL A 270 11.17 -9.70 -16.93
C VAL A 270 12.47 -9.70 -16.13
N ASN A 271 13.60 -9.65 -16.84
CA ASN A 271 14.91 -9.45 -16.24
C ASN A 271 15.36 -8.02 -16.54
N LEU A 272 15.60 -7.23 -15.49
CA LEU A 272 16.18 -5.90 -15.65
C LEU A 272 17.70 -6.02 -15.70
N HIS A 273 18.30 -5.53 -16.78
CA HIS A 273 19.74 -5.41 -16.91
C HIS A 273 20.17 -4.05 -16.35
N ILE A 274 20.87 -4.07 -15.21
CA ILE A 274 21.36 -2.86 -14.53
C ILE A 274 22.88 -2.83 -14.70
N PRO A 275 23.42 -1.93 -15.54
CA PRO A 275 24.86 -1.74 -15.65
C PRO A 275 25.43 -1.32 -14.29
N THR A 276 26.56 -1.93 -13.91
CA THR A 276 27.29 -1.64 -12.67
C THR A 276 28.49 -0.76 -12.92
#